data_AF-W2TE98-F1
#
_entry.id   AF-W2TE98-F1
#
_cell.length_a   1.000
_cell.length_b   1.000
_cell.length_c   1.000
_cell.angle_alpha   90.00
_cell.angle_beta   90.00
_cell.angle_gamma   90.00
#
_symmetry.space_group_name_H-M   'P 1'
#
loop_
_entity.id
_entity.type
_entity.pdbx_description
1 polymer ?
#
loop_
_entity_poly.entity_id
_entity_poly.type
_entity_poly.pdbx_seq_one_letter_code
_entity_poly.pdbx_strand_id
1 'polypeptide(L)'
;MEWEMAVSCVVSDEVPMLAFTCNDLRELPPAALLKAAFPNLQGIDIQGNPLFNCSSLGNIREEIAILTDCDPDTKPIKCNVIDE
;
A
#
# COMPACT_ATOMS: atom_id res chain seq x y z
N MET A 1 -5.46 11.53 -19.75
CA MET A 1 -5.20 10.16 -19.27
C MET A 1 -5.17 10.28 -17.77
N GLU A 2 -6.36 10.31 -17.17
CA GLU A 2 -6.57 10.48 -15.74
C GLU A 2 -6.55 9.08 -15.11
N TRP A 3 -5.64 8.86 -14.18
CA TRP A 3 -5.59 7.65 -13.38
C TRP A 3 -6.59 7.82 -12.23
N GLU A 4 -7.84 7.42 -12.45
CA GLU A 4 -8.79 7.23 -11.34
C GLU A 4 -8.37 5.99 -10.56
N MET A 5 -7.36 6.13 -9.70
CA MET A 5 -7.17 5.22 -8.57
C MET A 5 -8.21 5.60 -7.52
N ALA A 6 -9.49 5.29 -7.78
CA ALA A 6 -10.51 5.24 -6.74
C ALA A 6 -10.32 3.95 -5.93
N VAL A 7 -9.15 3.81 -5.29
CA VAL A 7 -8.99 2.96 -4.13
C VAL A 7 -9.27 3.86 -2.94
N SER A 8 -10.08 3.41 -1.99
CA SER A 8 -10.44 4.19 -0.80
C SER A 8 -9.19 4.45 0.06
N CYS A 9 -8.37 5.44 -0.30
CA CYS A 9 -7.23 5.90 0.47
C CYS A 9 -7.74 6.55 1.75
N VAL A 10 -7.55 5.89 2.89
CA VAL A 10 -7.71 6.55 4.20
C VAL A 10 -6.34 7.05 4.62
N VAL A 11 -6.24 8.37 4.86
CA VAL A 11 -5.06 9.00 5.47
C VAL A 11 -5.29 9.05 6.98
N SER A 12 -4.39 8.46 7.76
CA SER A 12 -4.45 8.53 9.24
C SER A 12 -3.95 9.89 9.75
N ASP A 13 -4.65 10.49 10.72
CA ASP A 13 -4.36 11.83 11.25
C ASP A 13 -3.07 11.91 12.10
N GLU A 14 -2.51 10.79 12.55
CA GLU A 14 -1.37 10.77 13.49
C GLU A 14 -0.02 10.56 12.78
N VAL A 15 -0.04 9.81 11.66
CA VAL A 15 1.08 9.58 10.74
C VAL A 15 0.47 9.45 9.35
N PRO A 16 0.84 10.27 8.36
CA PRO A 16 0.27 10.19 7.01
C PRO A 16 0.66 8.86 6.39
N MET A 17 -0.24 7.89 6.50
CA MET A 17 -0.13 6.59 5.88
C MET A 17 -1.26 6.42 4.87
N LEU A 18 -0.95 5.84 3.71
CA LEU A 18 -1.96 5.39 2.77
C LEU A 18 -2.34 3.95 3.11
N ALA A 19 -3.60 3.74 3.48
CA ALA A 19 -4.14 2.40 3.65
C ALA A 19 -4.73 1.88 2.33
N PHE A 20 -4.08 0.88 1.75
CA PHE A 20 -4.54 0.08 0.60
C PHE A 20 -4.80 -1.37 0.99
N THR A 21 -5.14 -1.61 2.26
CA THR A 21 -5.37 -2.95 2.78
C THR A 21 -6.55 -3.64 2.10
N CYS A 22 -6.42 -4.94 1.87
CA CYS A 22 -7.52 -5.78 1.37
C CYS A 22 -8.16 -5.31 0.06
N ASN A 23 -7.31 -5.03 -0.93
CA ASN A 23 -7.71 -4.71 -2.29
C ASN A 23 -7.12 -5.74 -3.28
N ASP A 24 -7.22 -5.46 -4.58
CA ASP A 24 -6.59 -6.22 -5.67
C ASP A 24 -5.33 -5.52 -6.22
N LEU A 25 -4.54 -4.89 -5.34
CA LEU A 25 -3.34 -4.16 -5.73
C LEU A 25 -2.25 -5.13 -6.20
N ARG A 26 -1.64 -4.83 -7.36
CA ARG A 26 -0.58 -5.66 -7.96
C ARG A 26 0.80 -5.02 -7.83
N GLU A 27 0.85 -3.70 -7.84
CA GLU A 27 2.08 -2.91 -7.79
C GLU A 27 1.78 -1.52 -7.23
N LEU A 28 2.81 -0.86 -6.74
CA LEU A 28 2.78 0.55 -6.38
C LEU A 28 3.44 1.38 -7.49
N PRO A 29 2.99 2.62 -7.72
CA PRO A 29 3.73 3.57 -8.52
C PRO A 29 5.15 3.81 -7.95
N PRO A 30 6.09 4.31 -8.77
CA PRO A 30 7.40 4.74 -8.29
C PRO A 30 7.30 5.72 -7.11
N ALA A 31 8.25 5.62 -6.16
CA ALA A 31 8.30 6.46 -4.96
C ALA A 31 8.25 7.96 -5.27
N ALA A 32 8.89 8.40 -6.36
CA ALA A 32 8.86 9.79 -6.81
C ALA A 32 7.43 10.29 -7.11
N LEU A 33 6.58 9.47 -7.72
CA LEU A 33 5.18 9.84 -7.96
C LEU A 33 4.37 9.86 -6.67
N LEU A 34 4.59 8.88 -5.80
CA LEU A 34 3.93 8.81 -4.48
C LEU A 34 4.25 10.04 -3.62
N LYS A 35 5.53 10.47 -3.58
CA LYS A 35 5.95 11.67 -2.85
C LYS A 35 5.51 12.98 -3.53
N ALA A 36 5.40 13.02 -4.85
CA ALA A 36 4.87 14.19 -5.53
C ALA A 36 3.38 14.41 -5.21
N ALA A 37 2.59 13.33 -5.13
CA ALA A 37 1.17 13.38 -4.77
C ALA A 37 0.95 13.56 -3.27
N PHE A 38 1.78 12.94 -2.45
CA PHE A 38 1.70 12.96 -0.99
C PHE A 38 3.07 13.33 -0.38
N PRO A 39 3.45 14.62 -0.35
CA PRO A 39 4.79 15.06 0.08
C PRO A 39 5.16 14.68 1.52
N ASN A 40 4.16 14.51 2.38
CA ASN A 40 4.35 14.15 3.78
C ASN A 40 4.09 12.65 4.06
N LEU A 41 4.00 11.82 3.03
CA LEU A 41 3.76 10.39 3.16
C LEU A 41 4.88 9.73 3.94
N GLN A 42 4.52 9.09 5.06
CA GLN A 42 5.48 8.37 5.89
C GLN A 42 5.41 6.86 5.66
N GLY A 43 4.24 6.34 5.28
CA GLY A 43 4.12 4.91 5.00
C GLY A 43 2.93 4.53 4.13
N ILE A 44 2.92 3.28 3.68
CA ILE A 44 1.84 2.67 2.92
C ILE A 44 1.57 1.30 3.49
N ASP A 45 0.31 1.01 3.77
CA ASP A 45 -0.15 -0.31 4.16
C ASP A 45 -0.81 -1.00 2.97
N ILE A 46 -0.21 -2.09 2.50
CA ILE A 46 -0.68 -2.91 1.37
C ILE A 46 -1.00 -4.35 1.79
N GLN A 47 -1.18 -4.63 3.09
CA GLN A 47 -1.54 -5.98 3.53
C GLN A 47 -2.88 -6.44 2.92
N GLY A 48 -3.08 -7.75 2.77
CA GLY A 48 -4.29 -8.33 2.21
C GLY A 48 -4.41 -8.24 0.69
N ASN A 49 -3.31 -7.96 -0.03
CA ASN A 49 -3.25 -7.95 -1.50
C ASN A 49 -2.45 -9.17 -1.99
N PRO A 50 -3.06 -10.38 -2.14
CA PRO A 50 -2.33 -11.63 -2.36
C PRO A 50 -1.64 -11.75 -3.73
N LEU A 51 -2.03 -10.91 -4.71
CA LEU A 51 -1.45 -10.88 -6.04
C LEU A 51 -0.41 -9.77 -6.21
N PHE A 52 0.00 -9.12 -5.11
CA PHE A 52 0.99 -8.06 -5.14
C PHE A 52 2.39 -8.59 -5.50
N ASN A 53 3.07 -7.88 -6.40
CA ASN A 53 4.43 -8.22 -6.80
C ASN A 53 5.46 -7.78 -5.75
N CYS A 54 5.77 -8.65 -4.79
CA CYS A 54 6.72 -8.37 -3.71
C CYS A 54 8.11 -7.92 -4.20
N SER A 55 8.54 -8.34 -5.39
CA SER A 55 9.84 -7.96 -5.95
C SER A 55 9.91 -6.49 -6.37
N SER A 56 8.77 -5.81 -6.57
CA SER A 56 8.76 -4.40 -6.97
C SER A 56 9.02 -3.42 -5.82
N LEU A 57 9.10 -3.90 -4.57
CA LEU A 57 9.20 -3.04 -3.38
C LEU A 57 10.60 -2.48 -3.12
N GLY A 58 11.66 -3.03 -3.75
CA GLY A 58 13.05 -2.72 -3.41
C GLY A 58 13.36 -1.23 -3.32
N ASN A 59 13.10 -0.48 -4.39
CA ASN A 59 13.39 0.95 -4.45
C ASN A 59 12.42 1.80 -3.60
N ILE A 60 11.20 1.31 -3.37
CA ILE A 60 10.17 2.06 -2.63
C ILE A 60 10.50 2.06 -1.13
N ARG A 61 11.01 0.94 -0.62
CA ARG A 61 11.35 0.76 0.81
C ARG A 61 12.50 1.64 1.29
N GLU A 62 13.35 2.13 0.39
CA GLU A 62 14.41 3.09 0.74
C GLU A 62 13.83 4.47 1.12
N GLU A 63 12.61 4.74 0.69
CA GLU A 63 12.04 6.08 0.70
C GLU A 63 10.74 6.21 1.51
N ILE A 64 9.96 5.13 1.62
CA ILE A 64 8.63 5.08 2.23
C ILE A 64 8.52 3.78 3.03
N ALA A 65 8.04 3.84 4.27
CA ALA A 65 7.79 2.63 5.06
C ALA A 65 6.64 1.83 4.45
N ILE A 66 6.80 0.51 4.27
CA ILE A 66 5.77 -0.35 3.69
C ILE A 66 5.36 -1.43 4.69
N LEU A 67 4.08 -1.47 5.04
CA LEU A 67 3.48 -2.60 5.74
C LEU A 67 2.87 -3.54 4.70
N THR A 68 3.31 -4.80 4.65
CA THR A 68 2.99 -5.73 3.57
C THR A 68 3.09 -7.19 4.01
N ASP A 69 2.28 -8.07 3.43
CA ASP A 69 2.36 -9.51 3.67
C ASP A 69 3.55 -10.19 2.97
N CYS A 70 4.33 -9.44 2.19
CA CYS A 70 5.56 -9.92 1.56
C CYS A 70 6.68 -10.24 2.56
N ASP A 71 6.60 -9.66 3.77
CA ASP A 71 7.64 -9.82 4.80
C ASP A 71 7.27 -10.93 5.79
N PRO A 72 8.20 -11.83 6.12
CA PRO A 72 7.92 -13.02 6.94
C PRO A 72 7.50 -12.71 8.38
N ASP A 73 7.85 -11.52 8.87
CA ASP A 73 7.57 -11.09 10.25
C ASP A 73 6.23 -10.34 10.39
N THR A 74 5.54 -10.10 9.28
CA THR A 74 4.22 -9.47 9.32
C THR A 74 3.15 -10.51 9.60
N LYS A 75 2.13 -10.13 10.38
CA LYS A 75 0.94 -10.96 10.55
C LYS A 75 0.04 -10.73 9.35
N PRO A 76 -0.19 -11.74 8.50
CA PRO A 76 -1.10 -11.60 7.37
C PRO A 76 -2.50 -11.28 7.90
N ILE A 77 -3.13 -10.28 7.31
CA ILE A 77 -4.51 -9.96 7.63
C ILE A 77 -5.45 -10.85 6.83
N LYS A 78 -6.58 -11.22 7.42
CA LYS A 78 -7.69 -11.82 6.67
C LYS A 78 -8.61 -10.70 6.25
N CYS A 79 -8.72 -10.49 4.95
CA CYS A 79 -9.72 -9.61 4.39
C CYS A 79 -11.10 -10.20 4.66
N ASN A 80 -12.06 -9.35 5.02
CA ASN A 80 -13.45 -9.79 5.20
C ASN A 80 -13.95 -10.32 3.86
N VAL A 81 -13.88 -11.64 3.69
CA VAL A 81 -14.81 -12.35 2.83
C VAL A 81 -16.17 -12.06 3.45
N ILE A 82 -17.02 -11.34 2.71
CA ILE A 82 -18.43 -11.29 3.05
C ILE A 82 -18.87 -12.75 2.96
N ASP A 83 -19.10 -13.41 4.10
CA ASP A 83 -19.70 -14.73 4.11
C ASP A 83 -21.05 -14.60 3.37
N GLU A 84 -21.17 -15.25 2.21
CA GLU A 84 -22.42 -15.33 1.41
C GLU A 84 -23.55 -16.00 2.18
#